data_AF-A0A2E0HZR6-F1
#
_entry.id   AF-A0A2E0HZR6-F1
#
_cell.length_a   1.000
_cell.length_b   1.000
_cell.length_c   1.000
_cell.angle_alpha   90.00
_cell.angle_beta   90.00
_cell.angle_gamma   90.00
#
_symmetry.space_group_name_H-M   'P 1'
#
loop_
_entity.id
_entity.type
_entity.pdbx_description
1 polymer ?
#
loop_
_entity_poly.entity_id
_entity_poly.type
_entity_poly.pdbx_seq_one_letter_code
_entity_poly.pdbx_strand_id
1 'polypeptide(L)'
;MTKQVQLRKGTTAEHFNFTGALAEVTVDTDKNVAVVHDGVTPGGFELAKSRWTFVNGPYSMTTNQKYTVDSKDAPGGYSLAMPTPRAVGDWVWVEDFTNFWSINPVSLTSIHQFENGHLVRETSPLILDVSGASVSLIWTGSLWKIFNNRGS
;
A
#
# COMPACT_ATOMS: atom_id res chain seq x y z
N MET A 1 29.02 -6.31 -26.32
CA MET A 1 28.12 -7.00 -25.37
C MET A 1 28.15 -6.21 -24.07
N THR A 2 26.99 -5.76 -23.59
CA THR A 2 26.90 -5.11 -22.27
C THR A 2 26.89 -6.18 -21.18
N LYS A 3 27.52 -5.92 -20.03
CA LYS A 3 27.45 -6.82 -18.87
C LYS A 3 26.13 -6.60 -18.14
N GLN A 4 25.43 -7.67 -17.80
CA GLN A 4 24.26 -7.62 -16.92
C GLN A 4 24.72 -7.73 -15.47
N VAL A 5 24.25 -6.82 -14.62
CA VAL A 5 24.36 -6.94 -13.16
C VAL A 5 23.01 -7.40 -12.63
N GLN A 6 23.01 -8.43 -11.78
CA GLN A 6 21.84 -8.85 -11.02
C GLN A 6 22.12 -8.63 -9.54
N LEU A 7 21.22 -7.90 -8.88
CA LEU A 7 21.27 -7.72 -7.43
C LEU A 7 20.61 -8.92 -6.73
N ARG A 8 20.91 -9.11 -5.44
CA ARG A 8 20.16 -10.05 -4.61
C ARG A 8 18.68 -9.67 -4.63
N LYS A 9 17.80 -10.66 -4.71
CA LYS A 9 16.35 -10.47 -4.85
C LYS A 9 15.58 -11.45 -3.97
N GLY A 10 14.33 -11.11 -3.67
CA GLY A 10 13.40 -11.94 -2.90
C GLY A 10 12.03 -11.26 -2.80
N THR A 11 11.05 -11.98 -2.28
CA THR A 11 9.68 -11.51 -1.99
C THR A 11 9.66 -10.48 -0.86
N THR A 12 8.52 -9.79 -0.66
CA THR A 12 8.32 -8.89 0.48
C THR A 12 8.42 -9.65 1.80
N ALA A 13 7.90 -10.88 1.84
CA ALA A 13 7.96 -11.72 3.04
C ALA A 13 9.39 -12.15 3.39
N GLU A 14 10.20 -12.50 2.39
CA GLU A 14 11.63 -12.80 2.59
C GLU A 14 12.44 -11.57 3.01
N HIS A 15 12.10 -10.39 2.47
CA HIS A 15 12.72 -9.14 2.90
C HIS A 15 12.35 -8.76 4.34
N PHE A 16 11.14 -9.10 4.80
CA PHE A 16 10.58 -8.64 6.07
C PHE A 16 11.54 -8.80 7.27
N ASN A 17 12.28 -9.92 7.35
CA ASN A 17 13.24 -10.22 8.42
C ASN A 17 14.71 -10.15 7.99
N PHE A 18 14.99 -9.83 6.72
CA PHE A 18 16.34 -9.83 6.20
C PHE A 18 17.06 -8.53 6.55
N THR A 19 18.16 -8.60 7.29
CA THR A 19 19.06 -7.46 7.52
C THR A 19 20.26 -7.55 6.58
N GLY A 20 20.29 -6.68 5.57
CA GLY A 20 21.43 -6.60 4.65
C GLY A 20 22.61 -5.85 5.24
N ALA A 21 23.78 -6.00 4.61
CA ALA A 21 24.98 -5.28 5.03
C ALA A 21 24.85 -3.76 4.79
N LEU A 22 25.72 -2.96 5.44
CA LEU A 22 25.76 -1.52 5.22
C LEU A 22 25.94 -1.19 3.72
N ALA A 23 25.05 -0.36 3.20
CA ALA A 23 25.00 0.06 1.79
C ALA A 23 24.69 -1.07 0.79
N GLU A 24 24.18 -2.21 1.26
CA GLU A 24 23.66 -3.25 0.37
C GLU A 24 22.36 -2.81 -0.29
N VAL A 25 22.21 -3.12 -1.59
CA VAL A 25 20.95 -2.92 -2.32
C VAL A 25 20.43 -4.28 -2.77
N THR A 26 19.19 -4.58 -2.39
CA THR A 26 18.45 -5.77 -2.82
C THR A 26 17.19 -5.37 -3.59
N VAL A 27 16.54 -6.34 -4.23
CA VAL A 27 15.29 -6.12 -5.00
C VAL A 27 14.15 -6.93 -4.37
N ASP A 28 13.13 -6.22 -3.90
CA ASP A 28 11.83 -6.82 -3.55
C ASP A 28 11.04 -7.06 -4.85
N THR A 29 10.81 -8.33 -5.18
CA THR A 29 10.17 -8.73 -6.43
C THR A 29 8.65 -8.65 -6.42
N ASP A 30 8.02 -8.63 -5.25
CA ASP A 30 6.55 -8.48 -5.17
C ASP A 30 6.18 -7.01 -5.44
N LYS A 31 6.93 -6.09 -4.82
CA LYS A 31 6.75 -4.64 -5.00
C LYS A 31 7.42 -4.11 -6.27
N ASN A 32 8.41 -4.83 -6.79
CA ASN A 32 9.30 -4.41 -7.87
C ASN A 32 10.04 -3.12 -7.51
N VAL A 33 10.70 -3.11 -6.35
CA VAL A 33 11.46 -1.95 -5.83
C VAL A 33 12.84 -2.36 -5.35
N ALA A 34 13.77 -1.41 -5.37
CA ALA A 34 15.05 -1.56 -4.68
C ALA A 34 14.87 -1.29 -3.18
N VAL A 35 15.66 -1.97 -2.36
CA VAL A 35 15.70 -1.83 -0.90
C VAL A 35 17.15 -1.57 -0.49
N VAL A 36 17.38 -0.49 0.26
CA VAL A 36 18.70 -0.13 0.80
C VAL A 36 18.80 -0.64 2.24
N HIS A 37 19.95 -1.20 2.58
CA HIS A 37 20.23 -1.74 3.92
C HIS A 37 21.34 -0.96 4.62
N ASP A 38 21.23 -0.87 5.95
CA ASP A 38 22.14 -0.14 6.83
C ASP A 38 22.98 -1.05 7.75
N GLY A 39 22.83 -2.39 7.64
CA GLY A 39 23.49 -3.34 8.55
C GLY A 39 22.73 -3.64 9.83
N VAL A 40 21.60 -2.98 10.09
CA VAL A 40 20.92 -3.05 11.40
C VAL A 40 19.41 -3.25 11.27
N THR A 41 18.74 -2.56 10.36
CA THR A 41 17.28 -2.50 10.25
C THR A 41 16.74 -3.69 9.44
N PRO A 42 15.94 -4.60 10.05
CA PRO A 42 15.33 -5.71 9.32
C PRO A 42 14.42 -5.23 8.17
N GLY A 43 14.63 -5.80 7.00
CA GLY A 43 13.99 -5.50 5.73
C GLY A 43 14.30 -4.12 5.14
N GLY A 44 15.26 -3.38 5.72
CA GLY A 44 15.79 -2.15 5.17
C GLY A 44 14.76 -1.07 4.81
N PHE A 45 15.18 -0.23 3.87
CA PHE A 45 14.46 0.97 3.42
C PHE A 45 14.10 0.84 1.94
N GLU A 46 12.81 0.65 1.68
CA GLU A 46 12.26 0.53 0.33
C GLU A 46 12.31 1.88 -0.40
N LEU A 47 12.73 1.88 -1.67
CA LEU A 47 12.65 3.06 -2.51
C LEU A 47 11.22 3.23 -3.07
N ALA A 48 10.71 4.45 -3.02
CA ALA A 48 9.41 4.79 -3.59
C ALA A 48 9.41 4.66 -5.12
N LYS A 49 8.31 4.10 -5.66
CA LYS A 49 8.09 4.03 -7.12
C LYS A 49 7.66 5.38 -7.65
N SER A 50 8.12 5.72 -8.85
CA SER A 50 7.65 6.90 -9.59
C SER A 50 6.23 6.71 -10.12
N ARG A 51 5.90 5.50 -10.58
CA ARG A 51 4.60 5.17 -11.16
C ARG A 51 3.70 4.47 -10.13
N TRP A 52 2.46 4.92 -10.07
CA TRP A 52 1.43 4.33 -9.21
C TRP A 52 0.88 3.06 -9.86
N THR A 53 0.38 2.15 -9.05
CA THR A 53 -0.21 0.90 -9.53
C THR A 53 -1.65 1.14 -9.93
N PHE A 54 -1.99 0.88 -11.19
CA PHE A 54 -3.37 0.92 -11.66
C PHE A 54 -4.11 -0.34 -11.23
N VAL A 55 -5.29 -0.16 -10.64
CA VAL A 55 -6.15 -1.23 -10.14
C VAL A 55 -7.54 -1.08 -10.77
N ASN A 56 -8.04 -2.15 -11.38
CA ASN A 56 -9.37 -2.21 -11.99
C ASN A 56 -9.97 -3.59 -11.71
N GLY A 57 -10.28 -3.83 -10.44
CA GLY A 57 -10.80 -5.10 -9.92
C GLY A 57 -10.20 -5.47 -8.56
N PRO A 58 -10.60 -6.62 -7.98
CA PRO A 58 -10.06 -7.08 -6.71
C PRO A 58 -8.53 -7.18 -6.73
N TYR A 59 -7.89 -6.67 -5.70
CA TYR A 59 -6.42 -6.60 -5.66
C TYR A 59 -5.87 -6.70 -4.24
N SER A 60 -4.75 -7.41 -4.07
CA SER A 60 -4.02 -7.48 -2.81
C SER A 60 -2.92 -6.43 -2.81
N MET A 61 -3.07 -5.45 -1.94
CA MET A 61 -2.16 -4.32 -1.85
C MET A 61 -0.90 -4.71 -1.07
N THR A 62 0.15 -3.92 -1.23
CA THR A 62 1.43 -4.04 -0.52
C THR A 62 1.74 -2.73 0.19
N THR A 63 2.52 -2.79 1.28
CA THR A 63 2.89 -1.57 2.02
C THR A 63 3.77 -0.65 1.19
N ASN A 64 3.70 0.64 1.51
CA ASN A 64 4.49 1.75 0.98
C ASN A 64 4.29 1.97 -0.53
N GLN A 65 3.07 1.74 -1.01
CA GLN A 65 2.70 1.86 -2.42
C GLN A 65 1.49 2.79 -2.62
N LYS A 66 1.43 3.39 -3.81
CA LYS A 66 0.32 4.23 -4.28
C LYS A 66 -0.47 3.52 -5.37
N TYR A 67 -1.79 3.66 -5.31
CA TYR A 67 -2.73 2.99 -6.19
C TYR A 67 -3.74 3.97 -6.77
N THR A 68 -3.92 3.91 -8.09
CA THR A 68 -5.04 4.56 -8.78
C THR A 68 -6.10 3.49 -9.04
N VAL A 69 -7.29 3.68 -8.49
CA VAL A 69 -8.34 2.65 -8.46
C VAL A 69 -9.48 3.09 -9.36
N ASP A 70 -9.75 2.32 -10.41
CA ASP A 70 -10.83 2.55 -11.35
C ASP A 70 -11.97 1.56 -11.06
N SER A 71 -13.10 2.05 -10.59
CA SER A 71 -14.29 1.24 -10.34
C SER A 71 -15.42 1.50 -11.33
N LYS A 72 -15.22 2.29 -12.40
CA LYS A 72 -16.29 2.74 -13.30
C LYS A 72 -17.10 1.60 -13.92
N ASP A 73 -16.43 0.51 -14.27
CA ASP A 73 -17.00 -0.65 -14.97
C ASP A 73 -17.28 -1.83 -14.02
N ALA A 74 -17.30 -1.57 -12.70
CA ALA A 74 -17.55 -2.58 -11.67
C ALA A 74 -18.84 -2.29 -10.89
N PRO A 75 -20.03 -2.60 -11.44
CA PRO A 75 -21.30 -2.43 -10.73
C PRO A 75 -21.28 -3.07 -9.34
N GLY A 76 -21.57 -2.27 -8.31
CA GLY A 76 -21.54 -2.74 -6.91
C GLY A 76 -20.14 -2.79 -6.28
N GLY A 77 -19.10 -2.39 -7.03
CA GLY A 77 -17.74 -2.24 -6.51
C GLY A 77 -16.95 -3.53 -6.39
N TYR A 78 -15.78 -3.43 -5.75
CA TYR A 78 -14.91 -4.56 -5.43
C TYR A 78 -14.05 -4.30 -4.19
N SER A 79 -13.41 -5.35 -3.68
CA SER A 79 -12.55 -5.28 -2.50
C SER A 79 -11.07 -5.17 -2.84
N LEU A 80 -10.37 -4.32 -2.10
CA LEU A 80 -8.92 -4.30 -2.00
C LEU A 80 -8.51 -4.91 -0.67
N ALA A 81 -7.60 -5.88 -0.68
CA ALA A 81 -7.05 -6.45 0.54
C ALA A 81 -5.88 -5.60 1.03
N MET A 82 -5.99 -5.10 2.26
CA MET A 82 -4.93 -4.34 2.92
C MET A 82 -3.72 -5.23 3.22
N PRO A 83 -2.49 -4.70 3.10
CA PRO A 83 -1.29 -5.45 3.38
C PRO A 83 -1.10 -5.72 4.87
N THR A 84 -0.24 -6.69 5.19
CA THR A 84 0.31 -6.85 6.54
C THR A 84 1.41 -5.79 6.76
N PRO A 85 1.25 -4.87 7.72
CA PRO A 85 2.27 -3.87 8.02
C PRO A 85 3.43 -4.48 8.81
N ARG A 86 4.63 -3.88 8.66
CA ARG A 86 5.86 -4.27 9.36
C ARG A 86 6.19 -3.31 10.49
N ALA A 87 6.16 -2.01 10.20
CA ALA A 87 6.67 -0.98 11.08
C ALA A 87 5.71 0.21 11.13
N VAL A 88 5.68 0.91 12.27
CA VAL A 88 4.95 2.18 12.41
C VAL A 88 5.36 3.12 11.28
N GLY A 89 4.37 3.71 10.61
CA GLY A 89 4.60 4.57 9.47
C GLY A 89 4.50 3.86 8.11
N ASP A 90 4.45 2.53 8.06
CA ASP A 90 4.08 1.83 6.81
C ASP A 90 2.73 2.35 6.31
N TRP A 91 2.61 2.60 5.02
CA TRP A 91 1.46 3.32 4.49
C TRP A 91 0.93 2.75 3.19
N VAL A 92 -0.30 3.10 2.85
CA VAL A 92 -0.93 2.80 1.58
C VAL A 92 -1.70 4.04 1.12
N TRP A 93 -1.63 4.38 -0.17
CA TRP A 93 -2.43 5.46 -0.75
C TRP A 93 -3.34 4.90 -1.84
N VAL A 94 -4.63 5.22 -1.78
CA VAL A 94 -5.61 4.90 -2.82
C VAL A 94 -6.28 6.17 -3.34
N GLU A 95 -6.45 6.23 -4.66
CA GLU A 95 -7.06 7.34 -5.37
C GLU A 95 -8.26 6.85 -6.18
N ASP A 96 -9.38 7.55 -6.11
CA ASP A 96 -10.48 7.37 -7.06
C ASP A 96 -10.06 7.92 -8.43
N PHE A 97 -9.60 7.04 -9.31
CA PHE A 97 -9.01 7.45 -10.59
C PHE A 97 -10.05 7.98 -11.58
N THR A 98 -11.30 7.53 -11.46
CA THR A 98 -12.35 7.81 -12.44
C THR A 98 -13.53 8.57 -11.85
N ASN A 99 -13.49 8.91 -10.56
CA ASN A 99 -14.57 9.60 -9.83
C ASN A 99 -15.83 8.74 -9.67
N PHE A 100 -15.68 7.40 -9.64
CA PHE A 100 -16.81 6.45 -9.60
C PHE A 100 -17.05 5.81 -8.24
N TRP A 101 -16.28 6.11 -7.19
CA TRP A 101 -16.47 5.47 -5.89
C TRP A 101 -17.88 5.70 -5.30
N SER A 102 -18.51 6.83 -5.58
CA SER A 102 -19.90 7.08 -5.12
C SER A 102 -20.98 6.29 -5.86
N ILE A 103 -20.63 5.61 -6.95
CA ILE A 103 -21.55 4.75 -7.74
C ILE A 103 -21.15 3.29 -7.52
N ASN A 104 -19.86 3.00 -7.65
CA ASN A 104 -19.24 1.69 -7.51
C ASN A 104 -18.19 1.76 -6.39
N PRO A 105 -18.62 1.64 -5.12
CA PRO A 105 -17.74 1.86 -3.98
C PRO A 105 -16.67 0.79 -3.83
N VAL A 106 -15.48 1.18 -3.38
CA VAL A 106 -14.36 0.25 -3.16
C VAL A 106 -14.29 -0.10 -1.68
N SER A 107 -14.19 -1.39 -1.37
CA SER A 107 -14.09 -1.88 0.02
C SER A 107 -12.64 -2.20 0.38
N LEU A 108 -12.09 -1.64 1.45
CA LEU A 108 -10.80 -2.07 2.00
C LEU A 108 -11.02 -3.15 3.06
N THR A 109 -10.55 -4.35 2.79
CA THR A 109 -10.62 -5.48 3.73
C THR A 109 -9.30 -5.60 4.49
N SER A 110 -9.35 -5.64 5.82
CA SER A 110 -8.15 -5.77 6.67
C SER A 110 -8.39 -6.68 7.86
N ILE A 111 -7.32 -7.35 8.30
CA ILE A 111 -7.29 -8.03 9.61
C ILE A 111 -7.13 -7.05 10.77
N HIS A 112 -6.72 -5.81 10.48
CA HIS A 112 -6.57 -4.74 11.46
C HIS A 112 -7.73 -3.75 11.37
N GLN A 113 -8.02 -3.08 12.47
CA GLN A 113 -9.04 -2.03 12.50
C GLN A 113 -8.57 -0.78 11.75
N PHE A 114 -9.54 0.04 11.34
CA PHE A 114 -9.28 1.38 10.84
C PHE A 114 -9.68 2.43 11.88
N GLU A 115 -9.04 3.60 11.86
CA GLU A 115 -9.43 4.75 12.67
C GLU A 115 -9.60 6.00 11.79
N ASN A 116 -10.81 6.56 11.79
CA ASN A 116 -11.14 7.78 11.05
C ASN A 116 -11.22 8.99 12.00
N GLY A 117 -10.18 9.82 12.03
CA GLY A 117 -10.11 10.91 13.00
C GLY A 117 -9.67 10.44 14.38
N HIS A 118 -10.28 10.97 15.45
CA HIS A 118 -9.91 10.61 16.83
C HIS A 118 -10.92 9.61 17.42
N LEU A 119 -10.45 8.39 17.74
CA LEU A 119 -11.20 7.32 18.43
C LEU A 119 -12.43 6.75 17.69
N VAL A 120 -12.71 7.16 16.46
CA VAL A 120 -13.75 6.52 15.64
C VAL A 120 -13.14 5.30 14.97
N ARG A 121 -13.44 4.13 15.51
CA ARG A 121 -12.95 2.84 14.99
C ARG A 121 -13.96 2.26 14.00
N GLU A 122 -13.47 2.00 12.80
CA GLU A 122 -14.23 1.31 11.77
C GLU A 122 -13.75 -0.15 11.67
N THR A 123 -14.70 -1.08 11.63
CA THR A 123 -14.40 -2.49 11.37
C THR A 123 -14.21 -2.74 9.88
N SER A 124 -13.45 -3.76 9.53
CA SER A 124 -13.35 -4.21 8.13
C SER A 124 -14.72 -4.71 7.62
N PRO A 125 -15.13 -4.37 6.39
CA PRO A 125 -14.41 -3.51 5.44
C PRO A 125 -14.63 -2.01 5.68
N LEU A 126 -13.61 -1.19 5.41
CA LEU A 126 -13.78 0.26 5.24
C LEU A 126 -14.32 0.53 3.84
N ILE A 127 -15.47 1.19 3.72
CA ILE A 127 -16.07 1.52 2.43
C ILE A 127 -15.58 2.89 1.96
N LEU A 128 -15.07 2.94 0.72
CA LEU A 128 -14.70 4.15 0.01
C LEU A 128 -15.78 4.45 -1.02
N ASP A 129 -16.63 5.42 -0.71
CA ASP A 129 -17.81 5.79 -1.49
C ASP A 129 -17.82 7.26 -1.90
N VAL A 130 -16.70 7.96 -1.73
CA VAL A 130 -16.58 9.38 -2.04
C VAL A 130 -15.90 9.54 -3.39
N SER A 131 -16.66 10.06 -4.35
CA SER A 131 -16.16 10.38 -5.70
C SER A 131 -14.98 11.36 -5.64
N GLY A 132 -13.89 11.00 -6.32
CA GLY A 132 -12.67 11.81 -6.46
C GLY A 132 -11.86 11.97 -5.17
N ALA A 133 -12.05 11.08 -4.19
CA ALA A 133 -11.29 11.11 -2.96
C ALA A 133 -9.91 10.46 -3.11
N SER A 134 -8.94 11.03 -2.38
CA SER A 134 -7.67 10.38 -2.07
C SER A 134 -7.68 9.93 -0.60
N VAL A 135 -7.30 8.69 -0.35
CA VAL A 135 -7.23 8.14 1.02
C VAL A 135 -5.83 7.60 1.29
N SER A 136 -5.19 8.14 2.32
CA SER A 136 -3.95 7.61 2.87
C SER A 136 -4.24 6.84 4.14
N LEU A 137 -3.70 5.63 4.24
CA LEU A 137 -3.76 4.82 5.44
C LEU A 137 -2.35 4.65 5.97
N ILE A 138 -2.10 5.02 7.22
CA ILE A 138 -0.78 4.93 7.85
C ILE A 138 -0.88 4.03 9.07
N TRP A 139 0.01 3.04 9.14
CA TRP A 139 0.08 2.11 10.24
C TRP A 139 0.61 2.77 11.51
N THR A 140 -0.12 2.57 12.60
CA THR A 140 0.22 3.15 13.93
C THR A 140 0.98 2.19 14.82
N GLY A 141 1.15 0.93 14.41
CA GLY A 141 1.60 -0.17 15.28
C GLY A 141 0.46 -1.06 15.77
N SER A 142 -0.79 -0.64 15.62
CA SER A 142 -1.96 -1.40 16.06
C SER A 142 -3.17 -1.34 15.12
N LEU A 143 -3.35 -0.22 14.44
CA LEU A 143 -4.43 0.02 13.49
C LEU A 143 -3.99 0.90 12.31
N TRP A 144 -4.81 0.92 11.26
CA TRP A 144 -4.64 1.81 10.11
C TRP A 144 -5.34 3.14 10.38
N LYS A 145 -4.55 4.21 10.54
CA LYS A 145 -5.09 5.56 10.67
C LYS A 145 -5.40 6.14 9.29
N ILE A 146 -6.61 6.64 9.12
CA ILE A 146 -7.12 7.18 7.87
C ILE A 146 -6.84 8.70 7.80
N PHE A 147 -6.30 9.13 6.68
CA PHE A 147 -6.18 10.54 6.29
C PHE A 147 -6.82 10.71 4.92
N ASN A 148 -7.95 11.40 4.90
CA ASN A 148 -8.66 11.70 3.65
C ASN A 148 -8.22 13.06 3.15
N ASN A 149 -7.84 13.12 1.88
CA ASN A 149 -7.60 14.38 1.20
C ASN A 149 -8.82 14.66 0.32
N ARG A 150 -9.79 15.37 0.90
CA ARG A 150 -10.79 16.12 0.16
C ARG A 150 -10.97 17.44 0.89
N GLY A 151 -10.40 18.51 0.32
CA GLY A 151 -10.81 19.85 0.67
C GLY A 151 -12.30 19.95 0.34
N SER A 152 -13.10 20.30 1.33
CA SER A 152 -14.50 20.74 1.14
C SER A 152 -14.59 21.77 0.02
#